data_AF-A0A351UK73-F1
#
_entry.id   AF-A0A351UK73-F1
#
_cell.length_a   1.000
_cell.length_b   1.000
_cell.length_c   1.000
_cell.angle_alpha   90.00
_cell.angle_beta   90.00
_cell.angle_gamma   90.00
#
_symmetry.space_group_name_H-M   'P 1'
#
loop_
_entity.id
_entity.type
_entity.pdbx_description
1 polymer ?
#
loop_
_entity_poly.entity_id
_entity_poly.type
_entity_poly.pdbx_seq_one_letter_code
_entity_poly.pdbx_strand_id
1 'polypeptide(L)'
;MKKLFILCVGLLLPSGAYASGAGTTAANFLKVAMSPRAMSMGGAYSAISDDSGAVFVNPAGLAQSETKEVALDFSTYLQDAKMGNLSYSGVTGGNRFGLGATFLTVGGIERRGNSDAVGVVPELGTFDANDLAVTFSYAKKNFTPELMPRLDAGISVKFIHSTLYSKSAFAAAVDAGALYRATDKISLALVLQNLGTEMKFDEESDPLPLCLRTGMLYKASDDLNISAEVSEYLQDEKFYPAVGAEYWFRRSFALRAGYKYGYDTENLGSVVGLSVGFGLKASGMGVDYAFLPFGDLGSIHRFGLWMGF
;
A
#
# COMPACT_ATOMS: atom_id res chain seq x y z
N MET A 1 -18.19 -9.06 -37.23
CA MET A 1 -16.75 -9.31 -37.00
C MET A 1 -15.97 -8.20 -37.71
N LYS A 2 -15.27 -7.33 -36.96
CA LYS A 2 -14.51 -6.11 -37.35
C LYS A 2 -14.90 -4.89 -36.51
N LYS A 3 -14.80 -4.98 -35.16
CA LYS A 3 -14.73 -3.83 -34.22
C LYS A 3 -14.08 -4.25 -32.90
N LEU A 4 -13.01 -5.04 -32.96
CA LEU A 4 -12.26 -5.47 -31.78
C LEU A 4 -10.77 -5.42 -32.09
N PHE A 5 -10.29 -4.22 -32.41
CA PHE A 5 -8.87 -3.92 -32.58
C PHE A 5 -8.76 -2.41 -32.44
N ILE A 6 -8.57 -1.95 -31.20
CA ILE A 6 -7.99 -0.67 -30.74
C ILE A 6 -8.24 -0.66 -29.21
N LEU A 7 -7.39 -1.37 -28.47
CA LEU A 7 -7.12 -1.10 -27.06
C LEU A 7 -5.80 -1.78 -26.63
N CYS A 8 -4.74 -1.62 -27.43
CA CYS A 8 -3.39 -2.07 -27.07
C CYS A 8 -2.30 -1.02 -27.39
N VAL A 9 -2.67 0.24 -27.64
CA VAL A 9 -1.69 1.30 -27.96
C VAL A 9 -2.00 2.50 -27.06
N GLY A 10 -1.35 2.53 -25.89
CA GLY A 10 -1.52 3.63 -24.93
C GLY A 10 -0.75 3.46 -23.62
N LEU A 11 0.29 2.63 -23.55
CA LEU A 11 1.14 2.45 -22.36
C LEU A 11 2.64 2.57 -22.68
N LEU A 12 2.96 3.39 -23.68
CA LEU A 12 4.31 3.91 -23.89
C LEU A 12 4.25 5.42 -23.73
N LEU A 13 4.10 5.88 -22.49
CA LEU A 13 4.45 7.25 -22.16
C LEU A 13 5.99 7.33 -22.23
N PRO A 14 6.56 8.31 -22.95
CA PRO A 14 8.00 8.51 -22.91
C PRO A 14 8.41 8.82 -21.46
N SER A 15 9.33 8.03 -20.92
CA SER A 15 10.02 8.34 -19.68
C SER A 15 10.85 9.61 -19.91
N GLY A 16 10.27 10.76 -19.57
CA GLY A 16 11.06 11.95 -19.33
C GLY A 16 11.95 11.67 -18.13
N ALA A 17 13.25 11.47 -18.37
CA ALA A 17 14.24 11.34 -17.31
C ALA A 17 14.35 12.68 -16.57
N TYR A 18 13.84 12.71 -15.34
CA TYR A 18 14.02 13.79 -14.38
C TYR A 18 14.78 13.18 -13.21
N ALA A 19 16.11 13.10 -13.37
CA ALA A 19 17.00 12.46 -12.42
C ALA A 19 16.89 13.08 -11.02
N SER A 20 16.06 12.47 -10.18
CA SER A 20 16.05 12.61 -8.73
C SER A 20 16.22 11.19 -8.19
N GLY A 21 17.37 10.92 -7.58
CA GLY A 21 17.72 9.56 -7.13
C GLY A 21 16.78 9.02 -6.04
N ALA A 22 17.01 7.77 -5.64
CA ALA A 22 16.29 7.16 -4.52
C ALA A 22 16.47 7.95 -3.22
N GLY A 23 15.40 8.06 -2.42
CA GLY A 23 15.44 8.68 -1.09
C GLY A 23 15.15 10.18 -1.07
N THR A 24 14.50 10.70 -2.11
CA THR A 24 14.18 12.12 -2.29
C THR A 24 12.76 12.49 -1.88
N THR A 25 12.05 11.58 -1.18
CA THR A 25 10.68 11.79 -0.71
C THR A 25 10.58 11.67 0.81
N ALA A 26 9.77 12.53 1.42
CA ALA A 26 9.35 12.38 2.82
C ALA A 26 8.27 11.29 2.98
N ALA A 27 7.88 11.00 4.23
CA ALA A 27 6.78 10.09 4.55
C ALA A 27 6.86 8.71 3.88
N ASN A 28 8.05 8.11 3.81
CA ASN A 28 8.29 6.82 3.12
C ASN A 28 7.47 5.65 3.68
N PHE A 29 6.98 5.74 4.92
CA PHE A 29 6.06 4.76 5.50
C PHE A 29 4.78 4.55 4.66
N LEU A 30 4.37 5.56 3.87
CA LEU A 30 3.25 5.46 2.94
C LEU A 30 3.48 4.42 1.83
N LYS A 31 4.74 4.09 1.49
CA LYS A 31 5.06 3.07 0.47
C LYS A 31 4.71 1.65 0.93
N VAL A 32 4.60 1.44 2.24
CA VAL A 32 4.36 0.13 2.88
C VAL A 32 3.08 0.08 3.72
N ALA A 33 2.26 1.13 3.62
CA ALA A 33 0.93 1.23 4.22
C ALA A 33 -0.04 0.29 3.48
N MET A 34 -0.07 -0.98 3.89
CA MET A 34 -0.90 -2.03 3.28
C MET A 34 -1.34 -3.04 4.34
N SER A 35 -2.48 -3.70 4.14
CA SER A 35 -2.95 -4.78 5.02
C SER A 35 -2.06 -6.03 4.91
N PRO A 36 -2.09 -6.97 5.88
CA PRO A 36 -1.35 -8.23 5.76
C PRO A 36 -1.74 -9.03 4.51
N ARG A 37 -3.05 -9.05 4.16
CA ARG A 37 -3.54 -9.65 2.92
C ARG A 37 -2.83 -9.09 1.70
N ALA A 38 -2.77 -7.76 1.55
CA ALA A 38 -2.08 -7.10 0.45
C ALA A 38 -0.57 -7.39 0.44
N MET A 39 0.07 -7.33 1.60
CA MET A 39 1.51 -7.60 1.75
C MET A 39 1.89 -9.03 1.38
N SER A 40 1.06 -10.02 1.72
CA SER A 40 1.27 -11.44 1.38
C SER A 40 1.15 -11.76 -0.11
N MET A 41 0.61 -10.84 -0.92
CA MET A 41 0.48 -10.96 -2.38
C MET A 41 1.51 -10.09 -3.13
N GLY A 42 2.67 -9.84 -2.52
CA GLY A 42 3.70 -8.96 -3.06
C GLY A 42 3.24 -7.50 -3.25
N GLY A 43 2.15 -7.08 -2.60
CA GLY A 43 1.52 -5.79 -2.85
C GLY A 43 0.65 -5.71 -4.11
N ALA A 44 0.52 -6.79 -4.90
CA ALA A 44 -0.38 -6.83 -6.06
C ALA A 44 -1.85 -6.91 -5.62
N TYR A 45 -2.41 -5.76 -5.26
CA TYR A 45 -3.65 -5.69 -4.48
C TYR A 45 -4.70 -4.72 -5.07
N SER A 46 -4.29 -3.70 -5.83
CA SER A 46 -5.19 -2.64 -6.31
C SER A 46 -6.42 -3.13 -7.09
N ALA A 47 -6.33 -4.25 -7.82
CA ALA A 47 -7.43 -4.81 -8.61
C ALA A 47 -8.31 -5.81 -7.85
N ILE A 48 -7.85 -6.32 -6.70
CA ILE A 48 -8.59 -7.27 -5.84
C ILE A 48 -9.12 -6.60 -4.58
N SER A 49 -8.67 -5.39 -4.23
CA SER A 49 -8.95 -4.66 -2.99
C SER A 49 -10.45 -4.52 -2.66
N ASP A 50 -11.06 -5.56 -2.10
CA ASP A 50 -12.49 -5.71 -1.86
C ASP A 50 -12.84 -5.77 -0.36
N ASP A 51 -11.89 -5.35 0.48
CA ASP A 51 -11.98 -5.28 1.94
C ASP A 51 -11.64 -3.87 2.47
N SER A 52 -11.64 -3.67 3.79
CA SER A 52 -11.37 -2.36 4.39
C SER A 52 -9.96 -1.83 4.11
N GLY A 53 -8.99 -2.70 3.84
CA GLY A 53 -7.63 -2.36 3.44
C GLY A 53 -7.52 -1.65 2.09
N ALA A 54 -8.60 -1.62 1.30
CA ALA A 54 -8.69 -0.81 0.08
C ALA A 54 -8.39 0.68 0.33
N VAL A 55 -8.67 1.20 1.53
CA VAL A 55 -8.38 2.60 1.92
C VAL A 55 -6.90 2.98 1.78
N PHE A 56 -5.98 2.01 1.84
CA PHE A 56 -4.54 2.28 1.77
C PHE A 56 -3.95 2.14 0.36
N VAL A 57 -4.68 1.51 -0.57
CA VAL A 57 -4.13 1.11 -1.88
C VAL A 57 -4.98 1.59 -3.04
N ASN A 58 -6.29 1.32 -3.03
CA ASN A 58 -7.19 1.72 -4.11
C ASN A 58 -8.58 2.08 -3.54
N PRO A 59 -8.93 3.36 -3.40
CA PRO A 59 -10.24 3.73 -2.89
C PRO A 59 -11.40 3.21 -3.75
N ALA A 60 -11.24 3.05 -5.07
CA ALA A 60 -12.29 2.45 -5.90
C ALA A 60 -12.61 1.00 -5.52
N GLY A 61 -11.64 0.31 -4.94
CA GLY A 61 -11.80 -1.03 -4.39
C GLY A 61 -12.89 -1.15 -3.33
N LEU A 62 -13.08 -0.10 -2.52
CA LEU A 62 -14.15 -0.05 -1.51
C LEU A 62 -15.53 -0.31 -2.12
N ALA A 63 -15.76 0.07 -3.38
CA ALA A 63 -17.01 -0.18 -4.08
C ALA A 63 -17.35 -1.67 -4.28
N GLN A 64 -16.36 -2.57 -4.14
CA GLN A 64 -16.54 -4.03 -4.16
C GLN A 64 -16.90 -4.59 -2.79
N SER A 65 -16.61 -3.88 -1.71
CA SER A 65 -17.01 -4.30 -0.38
C SER A 65 -18.52 -4.12 -0.20
N GLU A 66 -19.18 -5.20 0.21
CA GLU A 66 -20.64 -5.23 0.41
C GLU A 66 -21.03 -5.26 1.90
N THR A 67 -20.07 -5.47 2.81
CA THR A 67 -20.28 -5.51 4.27
C THR A 67 -19.50 -4.41 4.96
N LYS A 68 -19.91 -4.07 6.19
CA LYS A 68 -19.04 -3.23 7.02
C LYS A 68 -17.89 -4.09 7.49
N GLU A 69 -16.72 -3.50 7.61
CA GLU A 69 -15.54 -4.20 8.12
C GLU A 69 -14.70 -3.22 8.91
N VAL A 70 -14.17 -3.68 10.03
CA VAL A 70 -13.06 -3.03 10.73
C VAL A 70 -11.89 -3.99 10.78
N ALA A 71 -10.69 -3.48 10.54
CA ALA A 71 -9.46 -4.26 10.61
C ALA A 71 -8.37 -3.48 11.32
N LEU A 72 -7.52 -4.19 12.06
CA LEU A 72 -6.27 -3.66 12.59
C LEU A 72 -5.13 -4.60 12.24
N ASP A 73 -3.94 -4.04 12.05
CA ASP A 73 -2.74 -4.85 11.90
C ASP A 73 -1.53 -4.20 12.57
N PHE A 74 -0.56 -5.05 12.92
CA PHE A 74 0.68 -4.65 13.54
C PHE A 74 1.85 -5.49 13.00
N SER A 75 3.01 -4.85 12.91
CA SER A 75 4.27 -5.45 12.52
C SER A 75 5.40 -4.88 13.38
N THR A 76 6.29 -5.76 13.83
CA THR A 76 7.69 -5.33 14.02
C THR A 76 8.32 -5.36 12.63
N TYR A 77 8.74 -4.20 12.19
CA TYR A 77 9.38 -3.95 10.90
C TYR A 77 10.89 -4.07 11.06
N LEU A 78 11.65 -3.74 10.01
CA LEU A 78 13.10 -3.81 10.02
C LEU A 78 13.69 -2.89 11.10
N GLN A 79 14.77 -3.34 11.75
CA GLN A 79 15.46 -2.60 12.83
C GLN A 79 14.55 -2.14 13.97
N ASP A 80 13.67 -3.03 14.44
CA ASP A 80 12.75 -2.79 15.58
C ASP A 80 11.76 -1.63 15.41
N ALA A 81 11.64 -1.08 14.19
CA ALA A 81 10.59 -0.14 13.85
C ALA A 81 9.22 -0.79 14.04
N LYS A 82 8.25 -0.07 14.61
CA LYS A 82 6.91 -0.58 14.89
C LYS A 82 5.93 0.07 13.95
N MET A 83 5.18 -0.73 13.21
CA MET A 83 4.19 -0.26 12.25
C MET A 83 2.83 -0.89 12.53
N GLY A 84 1.76 -0.14 12.28
CA GLY A 84 0.43 -0.73 12.24
C GLY A 84 -0.56 0.08 11.43
N ASN A 85 -1.67 -0.56 11.09
CA ASN A 85 -2.81 0.11 10.48
C ASN A 85 -4.11 -0.16 11.25
N LEU A 86 -5.06 0.74 11.08
CA LEU A 86 -6.47 0.58 11.41
C LEU A 86 -7.29 0.98 10.18
N SER A 87 -8.19 0.12 9.72
CA SER A 87 -9.11 0.42 8.63
C SER A 87 -10.55 0.15 9.00
N TYR A 88 -11.45 0.91 8.39
CA TYR A 88 -12.88 0.69 8.40
C TYR A 88 -13.42 0.89 6.99
N SER A 89 -14.34 0.04 6.56
CA SER A 89 -15.17 0.25 5.39
C SER A 89 -16.65 0.12 5.74
N GLY A 90 -17.49 0.94 5.13
CA GLY A 90 -18.93 0.86 5.31
C GLY A 90 -19.73 1.33 4.12
N VAL A 91 -21.00 0.93 4.08
CA VAL A 91 -21.95 1.23 3.01
C VAL A 91 -23.09 2.08 3.57
N THR A 92 -23.38 3.22 2.93
CA THR A 92 -24.51 4.10 3.24
C THR A 92 -25.12 4.64 1.95
N GLY A 93 -26.41 4.40 1.72
CA GLY A 93 -27.14 4.94 0.56
C GLY A 93 -26.56 4.55 -0.79
N GLY A 94 -26.04 3.33 -0.94
CA GLY A 94 -25.38 2.83 -2.16
C GLY A 94 -23.94 3.34 -2.36
N ASN A 95 -23.48 4.26 -1.51
CA ASN A 95 -22.12 4.78 -1.51
C ASN A 95 -21.27 4.01 -0.50
N ARG A 96 -19.96 3.97 -0.75
CA ARG A 96 -18.99 3.33 0.13
C ARG A 96 -18.06 4.37 0.71
N PHE A 97 -17.78 4.23 2.00
CA PHE A 97 -16.90 5.10 2.75
C PHE A 97 -15.84 4.26 3.43
N GLY A 98 -14.65 4.81 3.57
CA GLY A 98 -13.56 4.17 4.28
C GLY A 98 -12.81 5.14 5.17
N LEU A 99 -12.33 4.63 6.29
CA LEU A 99 -11.41 5.33 7.19
C LEU A 99 -10.16 4.47 7.32
N GLY A 100 -9.00 5.11 7.31
CA GLY A 100 -7.71 4.45 7.48
C GLY A 100 -6.83 5.26 8.42
N ALA A 101 -6.05 4.60 9.26
CA ALA A 101 -4.94 5.19 9.96
C ALA A 101 -3.73 4.27 9.83
N THR A 102 -2.55 4.83 9.54
CA THR A 102 -1.29 4.11 9.50
C THR A 102 -0.30 4.85 10.37
N PHE A 103 0.41 4.12 11.23
CA PHE A 103 1.49 4.68 12.04
C PHE A 103 2.78 3.90 11.83
N LEU A 104 3.90 4.59 11.98
CA LEU A 104 5.24 4.02 12.06
C LEU A 104 6.00 4.75 13.18
N THR A 105 6.63 3.99 14.08
CA THR A 105 7.47 4.53 15.14
C THR A 105 8.82 3.85 15.12
N VAL A 106 9.89 4.64 15.14
CA VAL A 106 11.25 4.19 15.37
C VAL A 106 11.73 4.84 16.66
N GLY A 107 12.03 4.03 17.66
CA GLY A 107 12.42 4.53 18.98
C GLY A 107 13.90 4.31 19.27
N GLY A 108 14.45 5.10 20.19
CA GLY A 108 15.79 4.86 20.73
C GLY A 108 16.93 5.11 19.76
N ILE A 109 16.74 6.02 18.79
CA ILE A 109 17.78 6.39 17.83
C ILE A 109 18.87 7.14 18.59
N GLU A 110 20.09 6.62 18.55
CA GLU A 110 21.24 7.23 19.23
C GLU A 110 21.57 8.59 18.63
N ARG A 111 21.65 9.61 19.47
CA ARG A 111 22.12 10.94 19.11
C ARG A 111 23.61 11.03 19.36
N ARG A 112 24.40 11.33 18.33
CA ARG A 112 25.85 11.47 18.42
C ARG A 112 26.28 12.92 18.18
N GLY A 113 27.21 13.41 18.99
CA GLY A 113 27.81 14.73 18.82
C GLY A 113 28.91 14.74 17.75
N ASN A 114 29.56 15.89 17.56
CA ASN A 114 30.73 15.97 16.70
C ASN A 114 31.93 15.27 17.36
N SER A 115 32.82 14.72 16.54
CA SER A 115 34.10 14.19 17.00
C SER A 115 34.93 15.31 17.64
N ASP A 116 35.44 15.08 18.85
CA ASP A 116 36.30 16.04 19.55
C ASP A 116 37.76 15.98 19.04
N ALA A 117 38.64 16.81 19.63
CA ALA A 117 40.04 16.91 19.22
C ALA A 117 40.86 15.62 19.40
N VAL A 118 40.35 14.64 20.15
CA VAL A 118 40.99 13.32 20.35
C VAL A 118 40.22 12.19 19.64
N GLY A 119 39.24 12.53 18.80
CA GLY A 119 38.49 11.58 17.98
C GLY A 119 37.26 10.97 18.66
N VAL A 120 36.94 11.35 19.90
CA VAL A 120 35.80 10.80 20.65
C VAL A 120 34.50 11.42 20.17
N VAL A 121 33.53 10.57 19.85
CA VAL A 121 32.17 10.97 19.45
C VAL A 121 31.24 10.78 20.66
N PRO A 122 30.85 11.86 21.36
CA PRO A 122 30.02 11.72 22.56
C PRO A 122 28.60 11.30 22.19
N GLU A 123 28.03 10.38 22.99
CA GLU A 123 26.61 10.07 22.97
C GLU A 123 25.83 11.18 23.69
N LEU A 124 24.81 11.71 23.04
CA LEU A 124 24.01 12.83 23.52
C LEU A 124 22.60 12.38 23.96
N GLY A 125 22.40 11.10 24.22
CA GLY A 125 21.11 10.48 24.52
C GLY A 125 20.41 9.95 23.26
N THR A 126 19.10 9.71 23.35
CA THR A 126 18.30 9.12 22.26
C THR A 126 17.18 10.05 21.80
N PHE A 127 16.66 9.82 20.60
CA PHE A 127 15.43 10.43 20.11
C PHE A 127 14.59 9.42 19.32
N ASP A 128 13.34 9.79 19.08
CA ASP A 128 12.38 8.95 18.35
C ASP A 128 11.95 9.64 17.04
N ALA A 129 11.49 8.83 16.09
CA ALA A 129 10.78 9.24 14.88
C ALA A 129 9.38 8.64 14.88
N ASN A 130 8.35 9.45 14.65
CA ASN A 130 6.97 9.00 14.63
C ASN A 130 6.23 9.55 13.42
N ASP A 131 5.58 8.66 12.68
CA ASP A 131 4.77 8.98 11.53
C ASP A 131 3.32 8.56 11.76
N LEU A 132 2.38 9.39 11.30
CA LEU A 132 0.95 9.10 11.30
C LEU A 132 0.33 9.60 10.00
N ALA A 133 -0.42 8.74 9.33
CA ALA A 133 -1.33 9.12 8.25
C ALA A 133 -2.76 8.74 8.61
N VAL A 134 -3.69 9.68 8.44
CA VAL A 134 -5.14 9.43 8.56
C VAL A 134 -5.78 9.66 7.20
N THR A 135 -6.54 8.68 6.73
CA THR A 135 -7.13 8.63 5.39
C THR A 135 -8.65 8.54 5.47
N PHE A 136 -9.34 9.36 4.70
CA PHE A 136 -10.79 9.31 4.51
C PHE A 136 -11.06 8.99 3.06
N SER A 137 -11.89 8.00 2.77
CA SER A 137 -12.15 7.50 1.43
C SER A 137 -13.63 7.50 1.11
N TYR A 138 -13.96 7.81 -0.14
CA TYR A 138 -15.28 7.68 -0.74
C TYR A 138 -15.17 6.90 -2.04
N ALA A 139 -16.12 6.00 -2.29
CA ALA A 139 -16.19 5.23 -3.52
C ALA A 139 -17.61 5.03 -4.01
N LYS A 140 -17.74 5.01 -5.34
CA LYS A 140 -19.00 4.82 -6.04
C LYS A 140 -18.86 3.66 -7.03
N LYS A 141 -19.72 2.67 -6.85
CA LYS A 141 -19.88 1.54 -7.78
C LYS A 141 -20.63 2.01 -9.02
N ASN A 142 -20.22 1.56 -10.21
CA ASN A 142 -20.74 1.98 -11.50
C ASN A 142 -20.80 3.52 -11.58
N PHE A 143 -19.65 4.18 -11.43
CA PHE A 143 -19.52 5.64 -11.35
C PHE A 143 -20.17 6.36 -12.55
N THR A 144 -19.94 5.84 -13.76
CA THR A 144 -20.46 6.37 -15.03
C THR A 144 -21.08 5.26 -15.88
N PRO A 145 -22.28 4.75 -15.53
CA PRO A 145 -22.86 3.56 -16.16
C PRO A 145 -23.19 3.77 -17.64
N GLU A 146 -23.50 5.01 -18.04
CA GLU A 146 -23.85 5.37 -19.42
C GLU A 146 -22.62 5.43 -20.35
N LEU A 147 -21.46 5.85 -19.83
CA LEU A 147 -20.23 5.98 -20.60
C LEU A 147 -19.39 4.71 -20.55
N MET A 148 -19.22 4.14 -19.35
CA MET A 148 -18.36 2.99 -19.09
C MET A 148 -19.00 2.11 -18.01
N PRO A 149 -19.89 1.18 -18.39
CA PRO A 149 -20.54 0.30 -17.43
C PRO A 149 -19.51 -0.56 -16.71
N ARG A 150 -19.75 -0.88 -15.43
CA ARG A 150 -18.84 -1.66 -14.57
C ARG A 150 -17.52 -0.96 -14.21
N LEU A 151 -17.42 0.35 -14.44
CA LEU A 151 -16.35 1.18 -13.90
C LEU A 151 -16.74 1.67 -12.50
N ASP A 152 -15.93 1.33 -11.52
CA ASP A 152 -16.03 1.82 -10.15
C ASP A 152 -14.94 2.88 -9.93
N ALA A 153 -15.22 3.92 -9.16
CA ALA A 153 -14.29 5.02 -8.92
C ALA A 153 -14.27 5.38 -7.44
N GLY A 154 -13.13 5.87 -6.96
CA GLY A 154 -12.98 6.31 -5.58
C GLY A 154 -11.92 7.39 -5.44
N ILE A 155 -12.05 8.15 -4.35
CA ILE A 155 -11.14 9.22 -3.96
C ILE A 155 -10.87 9.13 -2.47
N SER A 156 -9.65 9.46 -2.05
CA SER A 156 -9.28 9.59 -0.65
C SER A 156 -8.58 10.91 -0.39
N VAL A 157 -8.75 11.43 0.83
CA VAL A 157 -7.94 12.53 1.37
C VAL A 157 -7.14 12.00 2.54
N LYS A 158 -5.86 12.36 2.60
CA LYS A 158 -4.89 11.87 3.59
C LYS A 158 -4.23 13.05 4.28
N PHE A 159 -4.20 13.01 5.61
CA PHE A 159 -3.47 13.96 6.44
C PHE A 159 -2.31 13.22 7.08
N ILE A 160 -1.10 13.77 6.91
CA ILE A 160 0.14 13.11 7.24
C ILE A 160 0.89 14.01 8.21
N HIS A 161 1.35 13.44 9.31
CA HIS A 161 2.12 14.13 10.33
C HIS A 161 3.31 13.27 10.72
N SER A 162 4.49 13.87 10.72
CA SER A 162 5.74 13.22 11.07
C SER A 162 6.48 14.04 12.11
N THR A 163 7.06 13.38 13.10
CA THR A 163 7.98 13.99 14.07
C THR A 163 9.33 13.30 14.00
N LEU A 164 10.39 14.11 14.07
CA LEU A 164 11.77 13.64 14.11
C LEU A 164 12.53 14.48 15.13
N TYR A 165 12.93 13.85 16.24
CA TYR A 165 13.49 14.56 17.38
C TYR A 165 12.58 15.71 17.86
N SER A 166 13.02 16.97 17.74
CA SER A 166 12.28 18.17 18.18
C SER A 166 11.56 18.89 17.04
N LYS A 167 11.53 18.31 15.84
CA LYS A 167 10.92 18.90 14.65
C LYS A 167 9.68 18.09 14.25
N SER A 168 8.72 18.78 13.66
CA SER A 168 7.53 18.15 13.09
C SER A 168 7.24 18.70 11.71
N ALA A 169 6.57 17.89 10.91
CA ALA A 169 6.15 18.25 9.56
C ALA A 169 4.75 17.72 9.30
N PHE A 170 4.02 18.44 8.44
CA PHE A 170 2.67 18.09 8.04
C PHE A 170 2.54 18.13 6.52
N ALA A 171 1.73 17.22 5.98
CA ALA A 171 1.34 17.25 4.57
C ALA A 171 -0.10 16.76 4.41
N ALA A 172 -0.73 17.17 3.31
CA ALA A 172 -2.02 16.65 2.88
C ALA A 172 -1.90 16.08 1.47
N ALA A 173 -2.59 14.97 1.20
CA ALA A 173 -2.58 14.32 -0.10
C ALA A 173 -3.96 13.81 -0.51
N VAL A 174 -4.11 13.56 -1.81
CA VAL A 174 -5.27 12.94 -2.42
C VAL A 174 -4.83 11.67 -3.13
N ASP A 175 -5.63 10.61 -2.96
CA ASP A 175 -5.52 9.38 -3.74
C ASP A 175 -6.75 9.28 -4.65
N ALA A 176 -6.59 8.89 -5.91
CA ALA A 176 -7.67 8.69 -6.86
C ALA A 176 -7.55 7.31 -7.49
N GLY A 177 -8.64 6.55 -7.47
CA GLY A 177 -8.67 5.17 -7.95
C GLY A 177 -9.79 4.93 -8.96
N ALA A 178 -9.52 4.05 -9.91
CA ALA A 178 -10.49 3.46 -10.81
C ALA A 178 -10.33 1.94 -10.81
N LEU A 179 -11.46 1.23 -10.84
CA LEU A 179 -11.53 -0.23 -10.94
C LEU A 179 -12.53 -0.60 -12.02
N TYR A 180 -12.05 -1.15 -13.13
CA TYR A 180 -12.88 -1.58 -14.24
C TYR A 180 -13.06 -3.11 -14.24
N ARG A 181 -14.28 -3.59 -14.02
CA ARG A 181 -14.62 -5.01 -14.10
C ARG A 181 -14.88 -5.40 -15.55
N ALA A 182 -13.80 -5.54 -16.32
CA ALA A 182 -13.83 -5.86 -17.75
C ALA A 182 -14.66 -7.12 -18.06
N THR A 183 -14.56 -8.14 -17.20
CA THR A 183 -15.43 -9.32 -17.22
C THR A 183 -15.77 -9.75 -15.79
N ASP A 184 -16.49 -10.85 -15.61
CA ASP A 184 -16.73 -11.41 -14.27
C ASP A 184 -15.46 -12.00 -13.65
N LYS A 185 -14.46 -12.33 -14.49
CA LYS A 185 -13.18 -12.91 -14.07
C LYS A 185 -12.02 -11.93 -14.11
N ILE A 186 -12.13 -10.82 -14.84
CA ILE A 186 -11.03 -9.88 -15.06
C ILE A 186 -11.42 -8.50 -14.55
N SER A 187 -10.62 -7.96 -13.64
CA SER A 187 -10.67 -6.57 -13.21
C SER A 187 -9.34 -5.87 -13.52
N LEU A 188 -9.41 -4.60 -13.90
CA LEU A 188 -8.25 -3.73 -14.10
C LEU A 188 -8.34 -2.55 -13.14
N ALA A 189 -7.21 -2.13 -12.59
CA ALA A 189 -7.11 -0.99 -11.68
C ALA A 189 -6.13 0.04 -12.21
N LEU A 190 -6.45 1.30 -11.99
CA LEU A 190 -5.54 2.44 -12.17
C LEU A 190 -5.68 3.32 -10.93
N VAL A 191 -4.57 3.62 -10.27
CA VAL A 191 -4.56 4.43 -9.05
C VAL A 191 -3.43 5.43 -9.08
N LEU A 192 -3.74 6.67 -8.73
CA LEU A 192 -2.76 7.69 -8.39
C LEU A 192 -2.80 7.90 -6.88
N GLN A 193 -1.70 7.66 -6.18
CA GLN A 193 -1.59 7.80 -4.73
C GLN A 193 -0.62 8.91 -4.33
N ASN A 194 -0.91 9.54 -3.20
CA ASN A 194 -0.10 10.54 -2.53
C ASN A 194 0.15 11.81 -3.37
N LEU A 195 -0.81 12.22 -4.20
CA LEU A 195 -0.76 13.52 -4.86
C LEU A 195 -1.06 14.61 -3.84
N GLY A 196 -0.04 15.33 -3.39
CA GLY A 196 -0.19 16.22 -2.24
C GLY A 196 0.88 17.29 -2.12
N THR A 197 0.81 18.01 -1.00
CA THR A 197 1.79 19.03 -0.63
C THR A 197 3.13 18.40 -0.26
N GLU A 198 4.21 19.13 -0.45
CA GLU A 198 5.51 18.76 0.13
C GLU A 198 5.46 18.82 1.67
N MET A 199 6.37 18.11 2.29
CA MET A 199 6.52 18.01 3.74
C MET A 199 7.82 18.71 4.16
N LYS A 200 7.75 19.59 5.16
CA LYS A 200 8.87 20.43 5.60
C LYS A 200 9.11 20.28 7.09
N PHE A 201 10.28 19.74 7.48
CA PHE A 201 10.69 19.60 8.88
C PHE A 201 11.42 20.81 9.42
N ASP A 202 12.20 21.49 8.57
CA ASP A 202 12.94 22.69 8.96
C ASP A 202 13.01 23.71 7.82
N GLU A 203 14.10 23.74 7.05
CA GLU A 203 14.30 24.72 5.96
C GLU A 203 13.90 24.17 4.59
N GLU A 204 14.20 22.91 4.33
CA GLU A 204 13.91 22.22 3.07
C GLU A 204 12.56 21.49 3.11
N SER A 205 11.92 21.41 1.95
CA SER A 205 10.69 20.65 1.73
C SER A 205 10.92 19.49 0.78
N ASP A 206 10.39 18.33 1.15
CA ASP A 206 10.50 17.10 0.37
C ASP A 206 9.12 16.68 -0.14
N PRO A 207 8.99 16.25 -1.41
CA PRO A 207 7.74 15.75 -1.94
C PRO A 207 7.28 14.45 -1.26
N LEU A 208 5.97 14.20 -1.30
CA LEU A 208 5.39 12.92 -0.94
C LEU A 208 5.70 11.86 -2.03
N PRO A 209 5.66 10.56 -1.68
CA PRO A 209 5.95 9.49 -2.61
C PRO A 209 4.76 9.24 -3.54
N LEU A 210 4.63 10.09 -4.57
CA LEU A 210 3.60 10.01 -5.59
C LEU A 210 3.76 8.70 -6.36
N CYS A 211 2.70 7.90 -6.37
CA CYS A 211 2.74 6.57 -6.97
C CYS A 211 1.61 6.40 -7.98
N LEU A 212 1.97 5.97 -9.19
CA LEU A 212 1.04 5.46 -10.18
C LEU A 212 1.01 3.93 -10.09
N ARG A 213 -0.15 3.36 -9.80
CA ARG A 213 -0.37 1.90 -9.79
C ARG A 213 -1.26 1.49 -10.93
N THR A 214 -0.87 0.41 -11.60
CA THR A 214 -1.72 -0.30 -12.56
C THR A 214 -1.83 -1.75 -12.12
N GLY A 215 -3.05 -2.26 -12.01
CA GLY A 215 -3.32 -3.59 -11.47
C GLY A 215 -4.23 -4.42 -12.37
N MET A 216 -4.08 -5.73 -12.31
CA MET A 216 -4.96 -6.69 -12.93
C MET A 216 -5.30 -7.80 -11.93
N LEU A 217 -6.56 -8.21 -11.91
CA LEU A 217 -7.04 -9.40 -11.22
C LEU A 217 -7.59 -10.37 -12.27
N TYR A 218 -7.20 -11.63 -12.16
CA TYR A 218 -7.79 -12.76 -12.86
C TYR A 218 -8.33 -13.79 -11.86
N LYS A 219 -9.65 -13.99 -11.83
CA LYS A 219 -10.33 -15.02 -11.05
C LYS A 219 -10.27 -16.34 -11.83
N ALA A 220 -9.23 -17.13 -11.57
CA ALA A 220 -8.99 -18.40 -12.24
C ALA A 220 -10.08 -19.43 -11.91
N SER A 221 -10.58 -19.42 -10.67
CA SER A 221 -11.75 -20.17 -10.20
C SER A 221 -12.50 -19.38 -9.13
N ASP A 222 -13.55 -19.96 -8.55
CA ASP A 222 -14.28 -19.34 -7.43
C ASP A 222 -13.42 -19.18 -6.17
N ASP A 223 -12.36 -19.99 -6.05
CA ASP A 223 -11.49 -20.04 -4.89
C ASP A 223 -10.07 -19.51 -5.18
N LEU A 224 -9.67 -19.35 -6.45
CA LEU A 224 -8.33 -18.94 -6.85
C LEU A 224 -8.33 -17.61 -7.60
N ASN A 225 -7.65 -16.62 -7.02
CA ASN A 225 -7.35 -15.33 -7.61
C ASN A 225 -5.87 -15.21 -7.94
N ILE A 226 -5.56 -14.63 -9.09
CA ILE A 226 -4.21 -14.25 -9.50
C ILE A 226 -4.21 -12.75 -9.77
N SER A 227 -3.26 -12.02 -9.19
CA SER A 227 -3.10 -10.59 -9.39
C SER A 227 -1.74 -10.26 -9.98
N ALA A 228 -1.69 -9.17 -10.73
CA ALA A 228 -0.47 -8.54 -11.20
C ALA A 228 -0.58 -7.04 -10.97
N GLU A 229 0.53 -6.39 -10.65
CA GLU A 229 0.57 -4.96 -10.41
C GLU A 229 1.90 -4.37 -10.86
N VAL A 230 1.89 -3.12 -11.34
CA VAL A 230 3.09 -2.30 -11.49
C VAL A 230 2.87 -1.04 -10.67
N SER A 231 3.78 -0.76 -9.74
CA SER A 231 3.80 0.46 -8.93
C SER A 231 4.99 1.33 -9.33
N GLU A 232 4.74 2.49 -9.92
CA GLU A 232 5.75 3.46 -10.31
C GLU A 232 5.76 4.62 -9.31
N TYR A 233 6.90 4.85 -8.65
CA TYR A 233 7.11 6.00 -7.78
C TYR A 233 7.82 7.09 -8.58
N LEU A 234 7.09 8.15 -8.91
CA LEU A 234 7.49 9.11 -9.92
C LEU A 234 8.74 9.91 -9.51
N GLN A 235 8.88 10.25 -8.22
CA GLN A 235 10.05 10.98 -7.71
C GLN A 235 11.29 10.09 -7.55
N ASP A 236 11.12 8.79 -7.31
CA ASP A 236 12.24 7.86 -7.16
C ASP A 236 12.74 7.33 -8.52
N GLU A 237 12.01 7.60 -9.61
CA GLU A 237 12.20 7.00 -10.94
C GLU A 237 12.26 5.46 -10.92
N LYS A 238 11.53 4.84 -9.97
CA LYS A 238 11.52 3.38 -9.77
C LYS A 238 10.14 2.80 -9.99
N PHE A 239 10.09 1.70 -10.73
CA PHE A 239 8.91 0.87 -10.86
C PHE A 239 9.12 -0.49 -10.20
N TYR A 240 8.05 -1.00 -9.58
CA TYR A 240 8.03 -2.26 -8.86
C TYR A 240 6.90 -3.13 -9.41
N PRO A 241 7.21 -4.05 -10.35
CA PRO A 241 6.30 -5.09 -10.77
C PRO A 241 6.05 -6.08 -9.63
N ALA A 242 4.82 -6.55 -9.49
CA ALA A 242 4.46 -7.57 -8.52
C ALA A 242 3.45 -8.55 -9.12
N VAL A 243 3.54 -9.80 -8.68
CA VAL A 243 2.53 -10.83 -8.93
C VAL A 243 2.09 -11.44 -7.61
N GLY A 244 0.81 -11.79 -7.51
CA GLY A 244 0.20 -12.33 -6.31
C GLY A 244 -0.80 -13.44 -6.65
N ALA A 245 -1.00 -14.34 -5.70
CA ALA A 245 -2.04 -15.35 -5.75
C ALA A 245 -2.72 -15.49 -4.40
N GLU A 246 -4.04 -15.70 -4.41
CA GLU A 246 -4.85 -15.97 -3.24
C GLU A 246 -5.75 -17.18 -3.52
N TYR A 247 -5.65 -18.20 -2.66
CA TYR A 247 -6.46 -19.41 -2.72
C TYR A 247 -7.28 -19.59 -1.44
N TRP A 248 -8.60 -19.66 -1.57
CA TRP A 248 -9.53 -19.88 -0.45
C TRP A 248 -9.98 -21.33 -0.35
N PHE A 249 -9.44 -22.07 0.61
CA PHE A 249 -9.95 -23.38 0.97
C PHE A 249 -11.26 -23.25 1.79
N ARG A 250 -12.35 -23.79 1.22
CA ARG A 250 -13.70 -23.81 1.83
C ARG A 250 -14.21 -22.43 2.28
N ARG A 251 -13.73 -21.35 1.66
CA ARG A 251 -14.04 -19.94 2.01
C ARG A 251 -13.76 -19.57 3.47
N SER A 252 -12.93 -20.36 4.16
CA SER A 252 -12.57 -20.15 5.57
C SER A 252 -11.07 -20.01 5.79
N PHE A 253 -10.25 -20.64 4.95
CA PHE A 253 -8.80 -20.58 5.06
C PHE A 253 -8.19 -20.08 3.75
N ALA A 254 -7.51 -18.94 3.78
CA ALA A 254 -6.80 -18.40 2.64
C ALA A 254 -5.32 -18.76 2.71
N LEU A 255 -4.75 -19.16 1.58
CA LEU A 255 -3.31 -19.21 1.35
C LEU A 255 -2.94 -18.15 0.32
N ARG A 256 -1.86 -17.43 0.60
CA ARG A 256 -1.41 -16.30 -0.23
C ARG A 256 0.08 -16.36 -0.44
N ALA A 257 0.48 -16.00 -1.65
CA ALA A 257 1.87 -15.82 -2.00
C ALA A 257 1.99 -14.71 -3.03
N GLY A 258 3.14 -14.03 -3.05
CA GLY A 258 3.45 -13.07 -4.08
C GLY A 258 4.93 -12.79 -4.18
N TYR A 259 5.29 -12.07 -5.23
CA TYR A 259 6.65 -11.65 -5.48
C TYR A 259 6.65 -10.23 -6.03
N LYS A 260 7.42 -9.33 -5.40
CA LYS A 260 7.66 -7.97 -5.86
C LYS A 260 9.10 -7.83 -6.35
N TYR A 261 9.24 -7.43 -7.62
CA TYR A 261 10.51 -7.14 -8.26
C TYR A 261 10.94 -5.68 -8.00
N GLY A 262 12.24 -5.40 -8.13
CA GLY A 262 12.80 -4.04 -8.03
C GLY A 262 13.52 -3.73 -6.71
N TYR A 263 13.59 -4.69 -5.77
CA TYR A 263 14.50 -4.60 -4.63
C TYR A 263 15.95 -4.84 -5.06
N ASP A 264 16.90 -4.20 -4.39
CA ASP A 264 18.32 -4.49 -4.57
C ASP A 264 18.65 -5.84 -3.91
N THR A 265 18.61 -6.89 -4.72
CA THR A 265 18.87 -8.26 -4.29
C THR A 265 20.35 -8.60 -4.18
N GLU A 266 21.26 -7.76 -4.71
CA GLU A 266 22.70 -8.03 -4.65
C GLU A 266 23.19 -8.01 -3.19
N ASN A 267 22.64 -7.10 -2.39
CA ASN A 267 23.02 -6.92 -0.98
C ASN A 267 22.07 -7.61 0.01
N LEU A 268 20.84 -7.95 -0.41
CA LEU A 268 19.79 -8.46 0.49
C LEU A 268 19.46 -9.95 0.24
N GLY A 269 20.00 -10.57 -0.79
CA GLY A 269 19.79 -11.99 -1.09
C GLY A 269 18.59 -12.29 -2.00
N SER A 270 18.58 -13.52 -2.53
CA SER A 270 17.70 -13.94 -3.65
C SER A 270 16.23 -14.16 -3.27
N VAL A 271 15.88 -14.10 -1.99
CA VAL A 271 14.51 -14.31 -1.50
C VAL A 271 13.77 -12.99 -1.28
N VAL A 272 14.45 -11.85 -1.35
CA VAL A 272 13.83 -10.53 -1.17
C VAL A 272 12.84 -10.28 -2.29
N GLY A 273 11.67 -9.77 -1.90
CA GLY A 273 10.54 -9.58 -2.81
C GLY A 273 9.51 -10.70 -2.70
N LEU A 274 9.89 -11.91 -2.26
CA LEU A 274 8.94 -12.96 -1.91
C LEU A 274 8.07 -12.50 -0.72
N SER A 275 6.79 -12.83 -0.77
CA SER A 275 5.93 -12.80 0.41
C SER A 275 4.97 -13.97 0.42
N VAL A 276 4.66 -14.44 1.61
CA VAL A 276 3.69 -15.52 1.84
C VAL A 276 2.80 -15.15 3.01
N GLY A 277 1.59 -15.71 3.04
CA GLY A 277 0.67 -15.44 4.11
C GLY A 277 -0.51 -16.38 4.12
N PHE A 278 -1.30 -16.28 5.18
CA PHE A 278 -2.55 -17.00 5.30
C PHE A 278 -3.62 -16.13 5.94
N GLY A 279 -4.87 -16.54 5.75
CA GLY A 279 -6.03 -15.91 6.36
C GLY A 279 -6.95 -16.97 6.96
N LEU A 280 -7.53 -16.69 8.12
CA LEU A 280 -8.56 -17.52 8.74
C LEU A 280 -9.82 -16.68 8.89
N LYS A 281 -10.97 -17.24 8.53
CA LYS A 281 -12.28 -16.62 8.66
C LYS A 281 -13.22 -17.53 9.43
N ALA A 282 -13.74 -17.04 10.54
CA ALA A 282 -14.72 -17.72 11.39
C ALA A 282 -15.75 -16.73 11.94
N SER A 283 -17.04 -17.00 11.70
CA SER A 283 -18.15 -16.25 12.29
C SER A 283 -18.09 -14.72 12.11
N GLY A 284 -17.66 -14.26 10.93
CA GLY A 284 -17.54 -12.83 10.62
C GLY A 284 -16.23 -12.18 11.12
N MET A 285 -15.45 -12.88 11.93
CA MET A 285 -14.10 -12.47 12.31
C MET A 285 -13.06 -13.13 11.40
N GLY A 286 -11.90 -12.51 11.28
CA GLY A 286 -10.76 -13.16 10.68
C GLY A 286 -9.41 -12.66 11.19
N VAL A 287 -8.41 -13.49 10.89
CA VAL A 287 -7.01 -13.28 11.21
C VAL A 287 -6.25 -13.38 9.90
N ASP A 288 -5.39 -12.41 9.61
CA ASP A 288 -4.46 -12.49 8.50
C ASP A 288 -3.01 -12.41 9.00
N TYR A 289 -2.13 -13.15 8.34
CA TYR A 289 -0.71 -13.13 8.61
C TYR A 289 0.07 -13.01 7.31
N ALA A 290 1.13 -12.22 7.32
CA ALA A 290 2.09 -12.10 6.24
C ALA A 290 3.52 -12.21 6.75
N PHE A 291 4.34 -12.93 5.99
CA PHE A 291 5.76 -13.09 6.18
C PHE A 291 6.50 -12.60 4.94
N LEU A 292 7.49 -11.72 5.15
CA LEU A 292 8.33 -11.16 4.10
C LEU A 292 9.80 -11.28 4.50
N PRO A 293 10.59 -12.17 3.88
CA PRO A 293 12.03 -12.22 4.10
C PRO A 293 12.73 -11.01 3.44
N PHE A 294 13.66 -10.41 4.16
CA PHE A 294 14.50 -9.28 3.73
C PHE A 294 16.01 -9.58 3.87
N GLY A 295 16.35 -10.88 3.88
CA GLY A 295 17.72 -11.39 3.99
C GLY A 295 18.45 -10.87 5.22
N ASP A 296 19.58 -10.19 5.01
CA ASP A 296 20.45 -9.70 6.08
C ASP A 296 19.79 -8.62 6.95
N LEU A 297 18.75 -7.93 6.45
CA LEU A 297 17.95 -7.01 7.26
C LEU A 297 16.93 -7.74 8.16
N GLY A 298 16.83 -9.06 8.05
CA GLY A 298 15.92 -9.90 8.81
C GLY A 298 14.62 -10.22 8.06
N SER A 299 13.52 -10.32 8.80
CA SER A 299 12.21 -10.64 8.25
C SER A 299 11.12 -9.82 8.89
N ILE A 300 10.09 -9.52 8.09
CA ILE A 300 8.91 -8.80 8.55
C ILE A 300 7.78 -9.80 8.78
N HIS A 301 7.18 -9.72 9.98
CA HIS A 301 6.03 -10.49 10.38
C HIS A 301 4.88 -9.54 10.67
N ARG A 302 3.80 -9.64 9.88
CA ARG A 302 2.65 -8.75 9.99
C ARG A 302 1.41 -9.56 10.36
N PHE A 303 0.77 -9.19 11.45
CA PHE A 303 -0.43 -9.84 11.96
C PHE A 303 -1.60 -8.86 11.89
N GLY A 304 -2.75 -9.32 11.39
CA GLY A 304 -3.96 -8.53 11.36
C GLY A 304 -5.17 -9.29 11.88
N LEU A 305 -6.11 -8.52 12.41
CA LEU A 305 -7.41 -8.97 12.88
C LEU A 305 -8.47 -8.12 12.19
N TRP A 306 -9.53 -8.75 11.73
CA TRP A 306 -10.65 -8.04 11.13
C TRP A 306 -11.98 -8.64 11.55
N MET A 307 -13.03 -7.83 11.47
CA MET A 307 -14.40 -8.20 11.78
C MET A 307 -15.34 -7.54 10.78
N GLY A 308 -16.08 -8.37 10.05
CA GLY A 308 -17.16 -7.96 9.15
C GLY A 308 -18.53 -8.08 9.81
N PHE A 309 -19.41 -7.11 9.56
CA PHE A 309 -20.77 -7.03 10.12
C PHE A 309 -21.75 -6.24 9.26
#